data_AF-A0A970A1A1-F1
#
_entry.id   AF-A0A970A1A1-F1
#
_cell.length_a   1.000
_cell.length_b   1.000
_cell.length_c   1.000
_cell.angle_alpha   90.00
_cell.angle_beta   90.00
_cell.angle_gamma   90.00
#
_symmetry.space_group_name_H-M   'P 1'
#
loop_
_entity.id
_entity.type
_entity.pdbx_description
1 polymer ?
#
loop_
_entity_poly.entity_id
_entity_poly.type
_entity_poly.pdbx_seq_one_letter_code
_entity_poly.pdbx_strand_id
1 'polypeptide(L)'
;MKSSYVLKIIENNMDEYSASYRRIAEVILEQPEKIVRMSISKLSQLANVSDPTIMRFCAMLGFPGFKDFKLLLAKELAIKENYVH
;
A
#
# COMPACT_ATOMS: atom_id res chain seq x y z
N MET A 1 -1.26 -10.80 -16.78
CA MET A 1 -0.80 -10.41 -15.44
C MET A 1 -1.64 -9.22 -14.97
N LYS A 2 -2.74 -9.42 -14.22
CA LYS A 2 -3.61 -8.32 -13.80
C LYS A 2 -3.32 -7.97 -12.34
N SER A 3 -2.56 -6.89 -12.11
CA SER A 3 -2.26 -6.33 -10.79
C SER A 3 -3.54 -5.89 -10.05
N SER A 4 -3.52 -5.93 -8.71
CA SER A 4 -4.62 -5.48 -7.82
C SER A 4 -4.97 -4.02 -8.11
N TYR A 5 -6.24 -3.62 -7.95
CA TYR A 5 -6.68 -2.25 -8.27
C TYR A 5 -5.96 -1.21 -7.41
N VAL A 6 -5.82 -1.47 -6.11
CA VAL A 6 -5.06 -0.61 -5.20
C VAL A 6 -3.59 -0.51 -5.61
N LEU A 7 -2.96 -1.64 -5.95
CA LEU A 7 -1.55 -1.63 -6.37
C LEU A 7 -1.36 -0.87 -7.70
N LYS A 8 -2.30 -1.00 -8.64
CA LYS A 8 -2.28 -0.23 -9.90
C LYS A 8 -2.43 1.27 -9.68
N ILE A 9 -3.30 1.69 -8.76
CA ILE A 9 -3.41 3.13 -8.43
C ILE A 9 -2.06 3.62 -7.91
N ILE A 10 -1.43 2.87 -7.01
CA ILE A 10 -0.13 3.25 -6.45
C ILE A 10 0.93 3.35 -7.56
N GLU A 11 1.01 2.34 -8.43
CA GLU A 11 1.97 2.28 -9.54
C GLU A 11 1.77 3.44 -10.54
N ASN A 12 0.53 3.74 -10.92
CA ASN A 12 0.23 4.77 -11.92
C ASN A 12 0.49 6.20 -11.44
N ASN A 13 0.53 6.44 -10.12
CA ASN A 13 0.72 7.78 -9.55
C ASN A 13 2.15 8.02 -9.04
N MET A 14 3.09 7.10 -9.31
CA MET A 14 4.47 7.17 -8.81
C MET A 14 5.19 8.48 -9.15
N ASP A 15 4.91 9.05 -10.33
CA ASP A 15 5.52 10.30 -10.80
C ASP A 15 4.98 11.55 -10.09
N GLU A 16 3.77 11.47 -9.54
CA GLU A 16 3.13 12.58 -8.82
C GLU A 16 3.44 12.55 -7.31
N TYR A 17 3.98 11.45 -6.81
CA TYR A 17 4.30 11.29 -5.40
C TYR A 17 5.52 12.11 -4.97
N SER A 18 5.38 12.82 -3.85
CA SER A 18 6.52 13.37 -3.12
C SER A 18 7.53 12.27 -2.76
N ALA A 19 8.79 12.63 -2.49
CA ALA A 19 9.84 11.67 -2.11
C ALA A 19 9.46 10.78 -0.91
N SER A 20 8.65 11.28 0.04
CA SER A 20 8.17 10.46 1.15
C SER A 20 7.07 9.49 0.73
N TYR A 21 6.15 9.90 -0.14
CA TYR A 21 5.09 9.03 -0.65
C TYR A 21 5.62 7.97 -1.60
N ARG A 22 6.62 8.31 -2.41
CA ARG A 22 7.29 7.37 -3.29
C ARG A 22 7.94 6.23 -2.50
N ARG A 23 8.66 6.53 -1.41
CA ARG A 23 9.23 5.50 -0.54
C ARG A 23 8.18 4.58 0.09
N ILE A 24 7.02 5.13 0.45
CA ILE A 24 5.89 4.32 0.96
C ILE A 24 5.37 3.39 -0.13
N ALA A 25 5.13 3.94 -1.33
CA ALA A 25 4.64 3.22 -2.50
C ALA A 25 5.60 2.08 -2.91
N GLU A 26 6.91 2.34 -2.94
CA GLU A 26 7.95 1.36 -3.25
C GLU A 26 7.90 0.17 -2.30
N VAL A 27 7.89 0.41 -0.98
CA VAL A 27 7.81 -0.67 0.02
C VAL A 27 6.51 -1.48 -0.12
N ILE A 28 5.40 -0.82 -0.46
CA ILE A 28 4.11 -1.50 -0.67
C ILE A 28 4.14 -2.37 -1.93
N LEU A 29 4.65 -1.85 -3.04
CA LEU A 29 4.69 -2.55 -4.33
C LEU A 29 5.69 -3.71 -4.32
N GLU A 30 6.80 -3.58 -3.60
CA GLU A 30 7.82 -4.63 -3.50
C GLU A 30 7.29 -5.84 -2.71
N GLN A 31 6.50 -5.62 -1.64
CA GLN A 31 6.13 -6.70 -0.71
C GLN A 31 4.66 -6.62 -0.25
N PRO A 32 3.67 -6.58 -1.17
CA PRO A 32 2.26 -6.28 -0.85
C PRO A 32 1.62 -7.29 0.12
N GLU A 33 1.99 -8.56 0.02
CA GLU A 33 1.51 -9.62 0.92
C GLU A 33 1.97 -9.43 2.38
N LYS A 34 3.18 -8.89 2.56
CA LYS A 34 3.71 -8.60 3.90
C LYS A 34 3.06 -7.38 4.50
N ILE A 35 2.70 -6.37 3.69
CA ILE A 35 2.03 -5.16 4.16
C ILE A 35 0.76 -5.47 4.94
N VAL A 36 -0.04 -6.43 4.45
CA VAL A 36 -1.29 -6.88 5.10
C VAL A 36 -1.04 -7.32 6.56
N ARG A 37 0.13 -7.89 6.85
CA ARG A 37 0.52 -8.42 8.16
C ARG A 37 1.35 -7.44 8.99
N MET A 38 1.88 -6.36 8.41
CA MET A 38 2.71 -5.39 9.11
C MET A 38 1.88 -4.36 9.91
N SER A 39 2.49 -3.81 10.97
CA SER A 39 1.98 -2.63 11.67
C SER A 39 2.35 -1.35 10.89
N ILE A 40 1.64 -0.26 11.18
CA ILE A 40 1.95 1.05 10.60
C ILE A 40 3.37 1.50 10.95
N SER A 41 3.79 1.26 12.20
CA SER A 41 5.12 1.63 12.68
C SER A 41 6.24 0.80 12.01
N LYS A 42 5.96 -0.44 11.60
CA LYS A 42 6.93 -1.21 10.82
C LYS A 42 7.06 -0.67 9.40
N LEU A 43 5.94 -0.32 8.76
CA LEU A 43 5.96 0.28 7.43
C LEU A 43 6.66 1.65 7.45
N SER A 44 6.38 2.48 8.45
CA SER A 44 7.00 3.80 8.57
C SER A 44 8.52 3.72 8.75
N GLN A 45 8.99 2.75 9.54
CA GLN A 45 10.42 2.44 9.65
C GLN A 45 11.04 2.01 8.31
N LEU A 46 10.40 1.09 7.58
CA LEU A 46 10.92 0.59 6.30
C LEU A 46 10.95 1.68 5.23
N ALA A 47 9.91 2.51 5.15
CA ALA A 47 9.85 3.64 4.23
C ALA A 47 10.63 4.88 4.71
N ASN A 48 11.18 4.84 5.93
CA ASN A 48 11.87 5.95 6.59
C ASN A 48 11.01 7.24 6.62
N VAL A 49 9.78 7.11 7.10
CA VAL A 49 8.79 8.19 7.27
C VAL A 49 8.13 8.10 8.64
N SER A 50 7.31 9.07 9.00
CA SER A 50 6.50 9.01 10.24
C SER A 50 5.16 8.31 10.03
N ASP A 51 4.60 7.71 11.10
CA ASP A 51 3.26 7.10 11.07
C ASP A 51 2.16 8.06 10.55
N PRO A 52 2.12 9.36 10.92
CA PRO A 52 1.19 10.31 10.31
C PRO A 52 1.38 10.50 8.80
N THR A 53 2.59 10.33 8.27
CA THR A 53 2.84 10.40 6.82
C THR A 53 2.24 9.20 6.10
N ILE A 54 2.29 8.00 6.69
CA ILE A 54 1.56 6.84 6.19
C ILE A 54 0.06 7.09 6.21
N MET A 55 -0.48 7.64 7.30
CA MET A 55 -1.91 7.94 7.40
C MET A 55 -2.36 8.92 6.31
N ARG A 56 -1.57 9.97 6.04
CA ARG A 56 -1.86 10.91 4.95
C ARG A 56 -1.75 10.28 3.57
N PHE A 57 -0.82 9.34 3.37
CA PHE A 57 -0.73 8.55 2.14
C PHE A 57 -1.99 7.70 1.93
N CYS A 58 -2.45 7.00 2.97
CA CYS A 58 -3.72 6.26 2.92
C CYS A 58 -4.92 7.17 2.61
N ALA A 59 -5.00 8.34 3.26
CA ALA A 59 -6.07 9.31 3.03
C ALA A 59 -6.06 9.87 1.61
N MET A 60 -4.87 10.14 1.04
CA MET A 60 -4.71 10.57 -0.36
C MET A 60 -5.24 9.52 -1.34
N LEU A 61 -5.08 8.23 -1.04
CA LEU A 61 -5.64 7.13 -1.81
C LEU A 61 -7.15 6.88 -1.54
N GLY A 62 -7.79 7.70 -0.70
CA GLY A 62 -9.21 7.58 -0.36
C GLY A 62 -9.53 6.65 0.80
N PHE A 63 -8.53 6.21 1.59
CA PHE A 63 -8.73 5.36 2.76
C PHE A 63 -8.77 6.16 4.06
N PRO A 64 -9.76 5.91 4.95
CA PRO A 64 -9.83 6.57 6.26
C PRO A 64 -8.59 6.32 7.15
N GLY A 65 -7.87 5.22 6.92
CA GLY A 65 -6.61 4.94 7.60
C GLY A 65 -5.93 3.66 7.12
N PHE A 66 -4.81 3.33 7.77
CA PHE A 66 -3.98 2.20 7.39
C PHE A 66 -4.67 0.84 7.53
N LYS A 67 -5.59 0.69 8.50
CA LYS A 67 -6.34 -0.57 8.68
C LYS A 67 -7.28 -0.84 7.50
N ASP A 68 -8.00 0.18 7.04
CA ASP A 68 -8.91 0.08 5.90
C ASP A 68 -8.16 -0.20 4.60
N PHE A 69 -7.02 0.49 4.41
CA PHE A 69 -6.10 0.21 3.31
C PHE A 69 -5.65 -1.27 3.31
N LYS A 70 -5.19 -1.79 4.45
CA LYS A 70 -4.76 -3.20 4.56
C LYS A 70 -5.90 -4.17 4.30
N LEU A 71 -7.11 -3.87 4.76
CA LEU A 71 -8.28 -4.72 4.54
C LEU A 71 -8.60 -4.84 3.05
N LEU A 72 -8.60 -3.74 2.31
CA LEU A 72 -8.86 -3.78 0.87
C LEU A 72 -7.72 -4.49 0.14
N LEU A 73 -6.46 -4.18 0.46
CA LEU A 73 -5.31 -4.86 -0.11
C LEU A 73 -5.38 -6.38 0.11
N ALA A 74 -5.73 -6.82 1.32
CA ALA A 74 -5.90 -8.24 1.64
C ALA A 74 -6.99 -8.91 0.79
N LYS A 75 -8.14 -8.24 0.62
CA LYS A 75 -9.24 -8.75 -0.22
C LYS A 75 -8.80 -8.91 -1.67
N GLU A 76 -8.11 -7.91 -2.23
CA GLU A 76 -7.68 -7.96 -3.62
C GLU A 76 -6.58 -9.00 -3.86
N LEU A 77 -5.66 -9.19 -2.89
CA LEU A 77 -4.66 -10.25 -2.95
C LEU A 77 -5.29 -11.64 -2.81
N ALA A 78 -6.29 -11.83 -1.93
CA ALA A 78 -6.99 -13.12 -1.80
C ALA A 78 -7.81 -13.46 -3.05
N ILE A 79 -8.46 -12.48 -3.67
CA ILE A 79 -9.12 -12.62 -4.97
C ILE A 79 -8.09 -13.13 -5.99
N LYS A 80 -6.91 -12.50 -6.08
CA LYS A 80 -5.84 -12.94 -6.99
C LYS A 80 -5.46 -14.40 -6.79
N GLU A 81 -5.21 -14.85 -5.56
CA GLU A 81 -4.88 -16.27 -5.27
C GLU A 81 -5.95 -17.24 -5.79
N ASN A 82 -7.24 -16.90 -5.65
CA ASN A 82 -8.34 -17.74 -6.10
C ASN A 82 -8.55 -17.82 -7.63
N TYR A 83 -7.99 -16.90 -8.42
CA TYR A 83 -8.08 -16.92 -9.89
C TYR A 83 -6.79 -17.42 -10.57
N VAL A 84 -5.78 -17.81 -9.80
CA VAL A 84 -4.51 -18.35 -10.32
C VAL A 84 -4.51 -19.90 -10.33
N HIS A 85 -5.67 -20.51 -10.06
CA HIS A 85 -5.95 -21.92 -10.28
C HIS A 85 -6.84 -22.14 -11.50
#